data_AF-A0A2Z2M7X1-F1
#
_entry.id   AF-A0A2Z2M7X1-F1
#
_cell.length_a   1.000
_cell.length_b   1.000
_cell.length_c   1.000
_cell.angle_alpha   90.00
_cell.angle_beta   90.00
_cell.angle_gamma   90.00
#
_symmetry.space_group_name_H-M   'P 1'
#
loop_
_entity.id
_entity.type
_entity.pdbx_description
1 polymer ?
#
loop_
_entity_poly.entity_id
_entity_poly.type
_entity_poly.pdbx_seq_one_letter_code
_entity_poly.pdbx_strand_id
1 'polypeptide(L)'
;MKVQKALLALALSLAFLILPVASASSWEFNESKVHFYMYGLSTCPHCRHMKQLIPEVYGSDKLTYYELNGNRHNMEVFENISHLTHITGVPAIGIVYDGQLVAVIEGEFNVSATPEIVKTAIDHNGTILIVGGVTYLIRHNTTEGVKLTNELYELFVRPTATTTTTSEGGGGLCGPAAIIGLSVIPILLRRRK
;
A
#
# COMPACT_ATOMS: atom_id res chain seq x y z
N MET A 1 21.08 65.37 -21.20
CA MET A 1 20.63 64.40 -20.16
C MET A 1 19.32 63.65 -20.47
N LYS A 2 18.52 64.01 -21.48
CA LYS A 2 17.26 63.27 -21.80
C LYS A 2 17.47 61.95 -22.55
N VAL A 3 18.52 61.86 -23.38
CA VAL A 3 18.80 60.69 -24.23
C VAL A 3 19.27 59.46 -23.44
N GLN A 4 20.00 59.65 -22.33
CA GLN A 4 20.47 58.55 -21.48
C GLN A 4 19.34 57.81 -20.74
N LYS A 5 18.24 58.51 -20.39
CA LYS A 5 17.09 57.88 -19.71
C LYS A 5 16.27 57.00 -20.66
N ALA A 6 16.21 57.37 -21.94
CA ALA A 6 15.52 56.57 -22.95
C ALA A 6 16.27 55.27 -23.28
N LEU A 7 17.61 55.31 -23.37
CA LEU A 7 18.42 54.11 -23.60
C LEU A 7 18.36 53.12 -22.43
N LEU A 8 18.33 53.62 -21.18
CA LEU A 8 18.24 52.76 -20.00
C LEU A 8 16.87 52.05 -19.91
N ALA A 9 15.78 52.75 -20.28
CA ALA A 9 14.44 52.17 -20.30
C ALA A 9 14.28 51.10 -21.40
N LEU A 10 14.93 51.28 -22.55
CA LEU A 10 14.91 50.32 -23.65
C LEU A 10 15.74 49.06 -23.34
N ALA A 11 16.84 49.20 -22.59
CA ALA A 11 17.64 48.07 -22.15
C ALA A 11 16.91 47.23 -21.06
N LEU A 12 16.13 47.88 -20.20
CA LEU A 12 15.36 47.20 -19.14
C LEU A 12 14.15 46.44 -19.69
N SER A 13 13.53 46.91 -20.78
CA SER A 13 12.43 46.19 -21.45
C SER A 13 12.93 45.00 -22.27
N LEU A 14 14.14 45.06 -22.83
CA LEU A 14 14.73 43.94 -23.57
C LEU A 14 15.20 42.79 -22.64
N ALA A 15 15.54 43.09 -21.38
CA ALA A 15 15.93 42.07 -20.40
C ALA A 15 14.76 41.17 -19.93
N PHE A 16 13.51 41.62 -20.05
CA PHE A 16 12.33 40.82 -19.70
C PHE A 16 11.98 39.73 -20.74
N LEU A 17 12.56 39.79 -21.94
CA LEU A 17 12.35 38.79 -23.00
C LEU A 17 13.26 37.56 -22.88
N ILE A 18 14.19 37.54 -21.93
CA ILE A 18 15.11 36.41 -21.69
C ILE A 18 14.80 35.71 -20.37
N LEU A 19 13.61 35.91 -19.79
CA LEU A 19 13.17 35.04 -18.71
C LEU A 19 13.09 33.62 -19.30
N PRO A 20 13.83 32.64 -18.76
CA PRO A 20 13.62 31.26 -19.16
C PRO A 20 12.16 30.97 -18.83
N VAL A 21 11.38 30.69 -19.88
CA VAL A 21 10.07 30.07 -19.70
C VAL A 21 10.40 28.79 -18.95
N ALA A 22 10.12 28.78 -17.64
CA ALA A 22 10.21 27.56 -16.85
C ALA A 22 9.26 26.60 -17.57
N SER A 23 9.83 25.71 -18.38
CA SER A 23 9.09 24.68 -19.06
C SER A 23 8.56 23.80 -17.94
N ALA A 24 7.31 24.04 -17.55
CA ALA A 24 6.52 23.06 -16.85
C ALA A 24 6.52 21.86 -17.80
N SER A 25 7.37 20.86 -17.50
CA SER A 25 7.29 19.57 -18.17
C SER A 25 5.87 19.10 -17.93
N SER A 26 5.04 19.08 -18.98
CA SER A 26 3.68 18.56 -18.89
C SER A 26 3.81 17.10 -18.50
N TRP A 27 3.51 16.80 -17.23
CA TRP A 27 3.50 15.43 -16.76
C TRP A 27 2.55 14.61 -17.64
N GLU A 28 3.00 13.44 -18.05
CA GLU A 28 2.23 12.51 -18.86
C GLU A 28 2.22 11.15 -18.15
N PHE A 29 1.03 10.56 -18.06
CA PHE A 29 0.86 9.25 -17.47
C PHE A 29 1.40 8.17 -18.42
N ASN A 30 2.25 7.29 -17.90
CA ASN A 30 2.76 6.16 -18.65
C ASN A 30 2.13 4.86 -18.14
N GLU A 31 1.19 4.32 -18.90
CA GLU A 31 0.50 3.05 -18.57
C GLU A 31 1.45 1.86 -18.38
N SER A 32 2.63 1.87 -19.02
CA SER A 32 3.60 0.79 -18.81
C SER A 32 4.15 0.74 -17.38
N LYS A 33 4.11 1.86 -16.65
CA LYS A 33 4.65 2.02 -15.30
C LYS A 33 3.67 1.70 -14.18
N VAL A 34 2.37 1.54 -14.48
CA VAL A 34 1.35 1.23 -13.47
C VAL A 34 1.17 -0.27 -13.30
N HIS A 35 0.93 -0.70 -12.06
CA HIS A 35 0.48 -2.05 -11.72
C HIS A 35 -0.46 -2.02 -10.53
N PHE A 36 -1.49 -2.86 -10.55
CA PHE A 36 -2.51 -2.96 -9.52
C PHE A 36 -2.35 -4.27 -8.75
N TYR A 37 -2.47 -4.19 -7.43
CA TYR A 37 -2.45 -5.33 -6.53
C TYR A 37 -3.74 -5.33 -5.75
N MET A 38 -4.53 -6.40 -5.83
CA MET A 38 -5.88 -6.42 -5.26
C MET A 38 -6.10 -7.65 -4.40
N TYR A 39 -6.43 -7.44 -3.13
CA TYR A 39 -7.00 -8.46 -2.26
C TYR A 39 -8.52 -8.47 -2.39
N GLY A 40 -9.11 -9.64 -2.57
CA GLY A 40 -10.56 -9.75 -2.66
C GLY A 40 -11.09 -11.17 -2.61
N LEU A 41 -12.42 -11.26 -2.68
CA LEU A 41 -13.16 -12.52 -2.73
C LEU A 41 -13.80 -12.71 -4.10
N SER A 42 -13.62 -13.86 -4.74
CA SER A 42 -14.33 -14.21 -5.98
C SER A 42 -15.86 -14.13 -5.85
N THR A 43 -16.39 -14.33 -4.64
CA THR A 43 -17.83 -14.22 -4.35
C THR A 43 -18.31 -12.77 -4.19
N CYS A 44 -17.42 -11.81 -3.94
CA CYS A 44 -17.77 -10.40 -3.79
C CYS A 44 -18.04 -9.74 -5.16
N PRO A 45 -19.24 -9.19 -5.40
CA PRO A 45 -19.56 -8.48 -6.64
C PRO A 45 -18.58 -7.36 -6.97
N HIS A 46 -18.19 -6.57 -5.95
CA HIS A 46 -17.24 -5.46 -6.11
C HIS A 46 -15.85 -5.93 -6.53
N CYS A 47 -15.37 -7.03 -5.95
CA CYS A 47 -14.10 -7.62 -6.33
C CYS A 47 -14.13 -8.15 -7.77
N ARG A 48 -15.22 -8.81 -8.18
CA ARG A 48 -15.37 -9.30 -9.56
C ARG A 48 -15.40 -8.17 -10.57
N HIS A 49 -16.13 -7.10 -10.26
CA HIS A 49 -16.21 -5.93 -11.12
C HIS A 49 -14.82 -5.32 -11.33
N MET A 50 -14.09 -5.02 -10.26
CA MET A 50 -12.73 -4.45 -10.36
C MET A 50 -11.73 -5.42 -11.02
N LYS A 51 -11.87 -6.73 -10.80
CA LYS A 51 -11.01 -7.77 -11.41
C LYS A 51 -11.18 -7.85 -12.92
N GLN A 52 -12.33 -7.43 -13.44
CA GLN A 52 -12.58 -7.32 -14.86
C GLN A 52 -12.16 -5.94 -15.39
N LEU A 53 -12.58 -4.87 -14.72
CA LEU A 53 -12.44 -3.51 -15.21
C LEU A 53 -10.98 -3.04 -15.29
N ILE A 54 -10.14 -3.40 -14.32
CA ILE A 54 -8.72 -3.01 -14.34
C ILE A 54 -7.99 -3.60 -15.56
N PRO A 55 -8.05 -4.92 -15.82
CA PRO A 55 -7.51 -5.50 -17.04
C PRO A 55 -8.09 -4.94 -18.35
N GLU A 56 -9.37 -4.59 -18.36
CA GLU A 56 -10.03 -4.01 -19.54
C GLU A 56 -9.43 -2.65 -19.92
N VAL A 57 -9.11 -1.83 -18.92
CA VAL A 57 -8.55 -0.48 -19.13
C VAL A 57 -7.04 -0.50 -19.36
N TYR A 58 -6.29 -1.26 -18.55
CA TYR A 58 -4.81 -1.16 -18.54
C TYR A 58 -4.08 -2.38 -19.13
N GLY A 59 -4.80 -3.47 -19.42
CA GLY A 59 -4.21 -4.72 -19.90
C GLY A 59 -4.15 -5.81 -18.83
N SER A 60 -4.23 -7.07 -19.27
CA SER A 60 -4.33 -8.24 -18.38
C SER A 60 -3.11 -8.48 -17.49
N ASP A 61 -1.95 -8.01 -17.91
CA ASP A 61 -0.70 -8.09 -17.15
C ASP A 61 -0.60 -7.06 -16.02
N LYS A 62 -1.53 -6.09 -15.95
CA LYS A 62 -1.47 -4.98 -14.99
C LYS A 62 -2.15 -5.27 -13.65
N LEU A 63 -2.77 -6.43 -13.47
CA LEU A 63 -3.44 -6.79 -12.22
C LEU A 63 -2.86 -8.06 -11.62
N THR A 64 -2.34 -7.95 -10.39
CA THR A 64 -2.13 -9.09 -9.50
C THR A 64 -3.32 -9.22 -8.55
N TYR A 65 -4.02 -10.36 -8.60
CA TYR A 65 -5.16 -10.64 -7.75
C TYR A 65 -4.85 -11.68 -6.68
N TYR A 66 -5.08 -11.32 -5.42
CA TYR A 66 -4.93 -12.18 -4.26
C TYR A 66 -6.31 -12.63 -3.77
N GLU A 67 -6.68 -13.86 -4.10
CA GLU A 67 -7.90 -14.49 -3.59
C GLU A 67 -7.78 -14.75 -2.09
N LEU A 68 -8.76 -14.30 -1.33
CA LEU A 68 -8.84 -14.49 0.11
C LEU A 68 -9.53 -15.82 0.49
N ASN A 69 -10.50 -16.26 -0.30
CA ASN A 69 -11.26 -17.47 0.01
C ASN A 69 -10.38 -18.72 -0.08
N GLY A 70 -10.30 -19.48 1.02
CA GLY A 70 -9.49 -20.68 1.10
C GLY A 70 -7.98 -20.45 1.07
N ASN A 71 -7.50 -19.20 1.16
CA ASN A 71 -6.08 -18.86 1.17
C ASN A 71 -5.69 -18.15 2.47
N ARG A 72 -5.27 -18.94 3.47
CA ARG A 72 -4.88 -18.44 4.79
C ARG A 72 -3.74 -17.41 4.74
N HIS A 73 -2.75 -17.61 3.88
CA HIS A 73 -1.64 -16.67 3.73
C HIS A 73 -2.13 -15.28 3.29
N ASN A 74 -2.98 -15.24 2.26
CA ASN A 74 -3.53 -13.97 1.79
C ASN A 74 -4.46 -13.31 2.83
N MET A 75 -5.20 -14.11 3.61
CA MET A 75 -6.00 -13.62 4.73
C MET A 75 -5.13 -12.94 5.81
N GLU A 76 -4.05 -13.58 6.24
CA GLU A 76 -3.11 -13.02 7.23
C GLU A 76 -2.46 -11.72 6.72
N VAL A 77 -2.10 -11.67 5.44
CA VAL A 77 -1.57 -10.44 4.82
C VAL A 77 -2.62 -9.34 4.76
N PHE A 78 -3.86 -9.68 4.39
CA PHE A 78 -4.97 -8.74 4.38
C PHE A 78 -5.31 -8.21 5.78
N GLU A 79 -5.23 -9.04 6.82
CA GLU A 79 -5.39 -8.60 8.21
C GLU A 79 -4.32 -7.58 8.61
N ASN A 80 -3.08 -7.76 8.18
CA ASN A 80 -2.02 -6.76 8.40
C ASN A 80 -2.31 -5.44 7.65
N ILE A 81 -2.79 -5.51 6.41
CA ILE A 81 -3.23 -4.33 5.66
C ILE A 81 -4.38 -3.64 6.42
N SER A 82 -5.37 -4.39 6.87
CA SER A 82 -6.52 -3.89 7.65
C SER A 82 -6.07 -3.20 8.93
N HIS A 83 -5.11 -3.77 9.68
CA HIS A 83 -4.59 -3.17 10.90
C HIS A 83 -3.86 -1.84 10.62
N LEU A 84 -3.06 -1.78 9.55
CA LEU A 84 -2.29 -0.57 9.20
C LEU A 84 -3.15 0.56 8.61
N THR A 85 -4.24 0.21 7.92
CA THR A 85 -5.01 1.17 7.11
C THR A 85 -6.43 1.42 7.61
N HIS A 86 -6.94 0.56 8.49
CA HIS A 86 -8.35 0.47 8.87
C HIS A 86 -9.31 0.10 7.74
N ILE A 87 -8.81 -0.50 6.65
CA ILE A 87 -9.68 -1.15 5.65
C ILE A 87 -10.49 -2.25 6.35
N THR A 88 -11.80 -2.23 6.15
CA THR A 88 -12.73 -3.21 6.74
C THR A 88 -13.35 -4.14 5.69
N GLY A 89 -13.33 -3.73 4.42
CA GLY A 89 -13.96 -4.45 3.32
C GLY A 89 -13.00 -4.83 2.19
N VAL A 90 -13.56 -5.51 1.19
CA VAL A 90 -12.87 -5.86 -0.05
C VAL A 90 -13.66 -5.33 -1.26
N PRO A 91 -12.98 -4.96 -2.38
CA PRO A 91 -11.54 -5.12 -2.60
C PRO A 91 -10.68 -4.11 -1.83
N ALA A 92 -9.46 -4.52 -1.48
CA ALA A 92 -8.38 -3.61 -1.09
C ALA A 92 -7.37 -3.56 -2.22
N ILE A 93 -7.14 -2.36 -2.77
CA ILE A 93 -6.40 -2.16 -4.02
C ILE A 93 -5.20 -1.27 -3.77
N GLY A 94 -4.00 -1.80 -3.94
CA GLY A 94 -2.76 -1.05 -4.02
C GLY A 94 -2.45 -0.68 -5.48
N ILE A 95 -2.13 0.59 -5.72
CA ILE A 95 -1.66 1.08 -7.02
C ILE A 95 -0.18 1.40 -6.91
N VAL A 96 0.64 0.70 -7.70
CA VAL A 96 2.06 0.96 -7.82
C VAL A 96 2.33 1.67 -9.14
N TYR A 97 3.11 2.74 -9.11
CA TYR A 97 3.56 3.46 -10.30
C TYR A 97 5.06 3.70 -10.22
N ASP A 98 5.79 3.28 -11.26
CA ASP A 98 7.25 3.41 -11.34
C ASP A 98 7.99 2.81 -10.12
N GLY A 99 7.46 1.71 -9.60
CA GLY A 99 8.00 1.01 -8.42
C GLY A 99 7.61 1.62 -7.07
N GLN A 100 6.79 2.66 -7.02
CA GLN A 100 6.32 3.29 -5.78
C GLN A 100 4.84 3.01 -5.53
N LEU A 101 4.46 2.69 -4.28
CA LEU A 101 3.05 2.60 -3.89
C LEU A 101 2.45 4.01 -3.83
N VAL A 102 1.62 4.36 -4.82
CA VAL A 102 1.04 5.71 -4.94
C VAL A 102 -0.37 5.80 -4.38
N ALA A 103 -1.09 4.69 -4.28
CA ALA A 103 -2.38 4.65 -3.60
C ALA A 103 -2.72 3.31 -2.95
N VAL A 104 -3.55 3.35 -1.91
CA VAL A 104 -4.27 2.22 -1.32
C VAL A 104 -5.75 2.60 -1.22
N ILE A 105 -6.64 1.79 -1.77
CA ILE A 105 -8.06 2.10 -1.93
C ILE A 105 -8.91 0.96 -1.38
N GLU A 106 -9.87 1.30 -0.52
CA GLU A 106 -10.96 0.43 -0.09
C GLU A 106 -12.14 0.54 -1.07
N GLY A 107 -12.58 -0.59 -1.62
CA GLY A 107 -13.78 -0.69 -2.44
C GLY A 107 -13.57 -0.46 -3.94
N GLU A 108 -14.68 -0.31 -4.66
CA GLU A 108 -14.66 0.07 -6.08
C GLU A 108 -14.21 1.52 -6.25
N PHE A 109 -13.53 1.79 -7.36
CA PHE A 109 -13.17 3.15 -7.75
C PHE A 109 -13.25 3.30 -9.27
N ASN A 110 -13.28 4.55 -9.74
CA ASN A 110 -13.21 4.84 -11.17
C ASN A 110 -11.77 4.58 -11.68
N VAL A 111 -11.57 3.47 -12.37
CA VAL A 111 -10.27 3.04 -12.93
C VAL A 111 -9.66 4.07 -13.89
N SER A 112 -10.51 4.86 -14.58
CA SER A 112 -10.05 5.94 -15.45
C SER A 112 -9.47 7.15 -14.69
N ALA A 113 -9.67 7.22 -13.36
CA ALA A 113 -9.09 8.26 -12.51
C ALA A 113 -7.66 7.95 -12.05
N THR A 114 -7.10 6.76 -12.36
CA THR A 114 -5.73 6.40 -11.96
C THR A 114 -4.66 7.42 -12.36
N PRO A 115 -4.68 8.03 -13.57
CA PRO A 115 -3.71 9.06 -13.92
C PRO A 115 -3.74 10.24 -12.95
N GLU A 116 -4.92 10.70 -12.55
CA GLU A 116 -5.08 11.81 -11.60
C GLU A 116 -4.63 11.41 -10.19
N ILE A 117 -4.94 10.20 -9.75
CA ILE A 117 -4.48 9.64 -8.47
C ILE A 117 -2.95 9.60 -8.43
N VAL A 118 -2.32 9.05 -9.48
CA VAL A 118 -0.85 8.95 -9.59
C VAL A 118 -0.22 10.33 -9.62
N LYS A 119 -0.75 11.25 -10.43
CA LYS A 119 -0.26 12.63 -10.49
C LYS A 119 -0.32 13.30 -9.13
N THR A 120 -1.46 13.18 -8.44
CA THR A 120 -1.67 13.77 -7.11
C THR A 120 -0.69 13.21 -6.08
N ALA A 121 -0.45 11.90 -6.08
CA ALA A 121 0.53 11.25 -5.22
C ALA A 121 1.96 11.78 -5.47
N ILE A 122 2.37 11.91 -6.73
CA ILE A 122 3.68 12.43 -7.13
C ILE A 122 3.83 13.90 -6.74
N ASP A 123 2.86 14.75 -7.09
CA ASP A 123 2.88 16.19 -6.81
C ASP A 123 2.99 16.48 -5.31
N HIS A 124 2.43 15.60 -4.48
CA HIS A 124 2.44 15.72 -3.03
C HIS A 124 3.49 14.85 -2.33
N ASN A 125 4.36 14.17 -3.08
CA ASN A 125 5.42 13.28 -2.58
C ASN A 125 4.88 12.33 -1.48
N GLY A 126 3.86 11.55 -1.83
CA GLY A 126 3.17 10.68 -0.88
C GLY A 126 2.33 9.59 -1.51
N THR A 127 1.64 8.85 -0.64
CA THR A 127 0.69 7.79 -1.00
C THR A 127 -0.71 8.22 -0.59
N ILE A 128 -1.68 8.08 -1.48
CA ILE A 128 -3.09 8.36 -1.20
C ILE A 128 -3.71 7.13 -0.54
N LEU A 129 -4.34 7.29 0.63
CA LEU A 129 -5.13 6.25 1.28
C LEU A 129 -6.61 6.64 1.24
N ILE A 130 -7.45 5.81 0.62
CA ILE A 130 -8.90 5.99 0.57
C ILE A 130 -9.56 4.88 1.37
N VAL A 131 -10.13 5.21 2.53
CA VAL A 131 -10.75 4.28 3.48
C VAL A 131 -12.00 4.89 4.05
N GLY A 132 -13.09 4.13 4.13
CA GLY A 132 -14.37 4.59 4.68
C GLY A 132 -14.94 5.84 4.00
N GLY A 133 -14.60 6.07 2.72
CA GLY A 133 -14.99 7.28 1.97
C GLY A 133 -14.17 8.53 2.29
N VAL A 134 -13.13 8.43 3.11
CA VAL A 134 -12.21 9.52 3.45
C VAL A 134 -10.90 9.33 2.71
N THR A 135 -10.32 10.44 2.23
CA THR A 135 -9.01 10.46 1.57
C THR A 135 -7.96 11.05 2.51
N TYR A 136 -6.87 10.32 2.69
CA TYR A 136 -5.69 10.71 3.46
C TYR A 136 -4.46 10.77 2.55
N LEU A 137 -3.53 11.65 2.87
CA LEU A 137 -2.21 11.73 2.24
C LEU A 137 -1.16 11.25 3.23
N ILE A 138 -0.54 10.11 2.96
CA ILE A 138 0.62 9.60 3.68
C ILE A 138 1.86 10.24 3.05
N ARG A 139 2.45 11.24 3.70
CA ARG A 139 3.61 11.97 3.14
C ARG A 139 4.89 11.14 3.28
N HIS A 140 5.72 11.13 2.25
CA HIS A 140 7.03 10.45 2.28
C HIS A 140 8.16 11.31 2.83
N ASN A 141 7.86 12.50 3.34
CA ASN A 141 8.83 13.36 4.01
C ASN A 141 8.90 13.16 5.53
N THR A 142 8.10 12.24 6.08
CA THR A 142 8.15 11.83 7.49
C THR A 142 8.62 10.39 7.62
N THR A 143 9.32 10.08 8.72
CA THR A 143 9.80 8.73 9.00
C THR A 143 8.63 7.75 9.11
N GLU A 144 7.54 8.15 9.77
CA GLU A 144 6.35 7.33 9.94
C GLU A 144 5.65 7.05 8.61
N GLY A 145 5.54 8.06 7.74
CA GLY A 145 4.90 7.93 6.44
C GLY A 145 5.69 7.03 5.49
N VAL A 146 7.02 7.18 5.45
CA VAL A 146 7.90 6.27 4.69
C VAL A 146 7.81 4.84 5.23
N LYS A 147 7.86 4.67 6.56
CA LYS A 147 7.74 3.34 7.19
C LYS A 147 6.42 2.66 6.83
N LEU A 148 5.30 3.36 7.03
CA LEU A 148 3.96 2.84 6.71
C LEU A 148 3.82 2.48 5.23
N THR A 149 4.29 3.36 4.33
CA THR A 149 4.21 3.10 2.89
C THR A 149 5.06 1.90 2.47
N ASN A 150 6.26 1.74 3.05
CA ASN A 150 7.11 0.58 2.76
C ASN A 150 6.50 -0.73 3.28
N GLU A 151 5.91 -0.73 4.48
CA GLU A 151 5.19 -1.89 5.00
C GLU A 151 4.01 -2.27 4.10
N LEU A 152 3.21 -1.29 3.68
CA LEU A 152 2.11 -1.52 2.73
C LEU A 152 2.62 -2.00 1.38
N TYR A 153 3.72 -1.45 0.86
CA TYR A 153 4.33 -1.88 -0.39
C TYR A 153 4.71 -3.36 -0.33
N GLU A 154 5.38 -3.81 0.74
CA GLU A 154 5.73 -5.23 0.90
C GLU A 154 4.48 -6.12 0.99
N LEU A 155 3.45 -5.70 1.74
CA LEU A 155 2.19 -6.47 1.85
C LEU A 155 1.44 -6.58 0.50
N PHE A 156 1.51 -5.58 -0.37
CA PHE A 156 0.88 -5.64 -1.70
C PHE A 156 1.75 -6.31 -2.76
N VAL A 157 3.05 -6.03 -2.82
CA VAL A 157 3.94 -6.42 -3.94
C VAL A 157 4.66 -7.73 -3.68
N ARG A 158 5.03 -7.98 -2.41
CA ARG A 158 5.82 -9.15 -1.99
C ARG A 158 5.21 -9.74 -0.72
N PRO A 159 3.98 -10.24 -0.78
CA PRO A 159 3.24 -10.62 0.42
C PRO A 159 3.95 -11.71 1.19
N THR A 160 4.67 -11.33 2.25
CA THR A 160 5.18 -12.22 3.28
C THR A 160 4.23 -12.16 4.47
N ALA A 161 3.79 -13.32 4.95
CA ALA A 161 3.06 -13.37 6.21
C ALA A 161 4.04 -13.00 7.32
N THR A 162 3.91 -11.80 7.88
CA THR A 162 4.64 -11.42 9.09
C THR A 162 4.09 -12.29 10.21
N THR A 163 4.91 -13.24 10.68
CA THR A 163 4.60 -13.99 11.89
C THR A 163 4.66 -13.01 13.06
N THR A 164 3.52 -12.40 13.39
CA THR A 164 3.34 -11.73 14.67
C THR A 164 3.58 -12.80 15.73
N THR A 165 4.79 -12.82 16.28
CA THR A 165 5.09 -13.66 17.43
C THR A 165 4.32 -13.03 18.56
N THR A 166 3.13 -13.57 18.83
CA THR A 166 2.47 -13.36 20.12
C THR A 166 3.47 -13.86 21.15
N SER A 167 4.16 -12.93 21.81
CA SER A 167 4.82 -13.20 23.08
C SER A 167 3.71 -13.54 24.07
N GLU A 168 3.26 -14.79 24.07
CA GLU A 168 2.67 -15.40 25.26
C GLU A 168 3.74 -15.36 26.34
N GLY A 169 3.66 -14.34 27.19
CA GLY A 169 4.30 -14.37 28.50
C GLY A 169 3.67 -15.52 29.27
N GLY A 170 4.33 -16.67 29.30
CA GLY A 170 3.77 -17.85 29.97
C GLY A 170 4.54 -19.14 29.81
N GLY A 171 5.88 -19.11 29.94
CA GLY A 171 6.73 -20.21 30.41
C GLY A 171 6.62 -21.61 29.77
N GLY A 172 7.68 -22.04 29.09
CA GLY A 172 8.07 -23.46 29.14
C GLY A 172 8.54 -24.11 27.84
N LEU A 173 9.82 -23.86 27.48
CA LEU A 173 10.80 -24.83 26.96
C LEU A 173 10.36 -25.80 25.84
N CYS A 174 10.67 -25.44 24.60
CA CYS A 174 10.79 -26.36 23.47
C CYS A 174 12.28 -26.45 23.06
N GLY A 175 12.96 -27.52 23.45
CA GLY A 175 14.35 -27.80 23.07
C GLY A 175 14.85 -29.12 23.68
N PRO A 176 15.56 -29.99 22.92
CA PRO A 176 15.61 -31.42 23.19
C PRO A 176 16.79 -31.80 24.08
N ALA A 177 16.56 -32.06 25.38
CA ALA A 177 17.36 -32.95 26.24
C ALA A 177 16.88 -32.84 27.70
N ALA A 178 16.24 -33.87 28.22
CA ALA A 178 16.44 -34.41 29.58
C ALA A 178 15.41 -35.50 29.88
N ILE A 179 15.89 -36.74 29.92
CA ILE A 179 15.23 -37.90 30.50
C ILE A 179 15.25 -37.75 32.03
N ILE A 180 14.09 -37.76 32.69
CA ILE A 180 13.83 -38.34 34.04
C ILE A 180 12.30 -38.60 34.04
N GLY A 181 11.71 -39.79 34.20
CA GLY A 181 12.08 -40.95 35.00
C GLY A 181 11.23 -40.99 36.28
N LEU A 182 10.33 -41.98 36.40
CA LEU A 182 9.50 -42.31 37.58
C LEU A 182 8.32 -41.35 37.86
N SER A 183 7.07 -41.77 38.05
CA SER A 183 6.62 -42.95 38.78
C SER A 183 5.20 -43.37 38.36
N VAL A 184 5.09 -44.59 37.83
CA VAL A 184 3.86 -45.38 37.85
C VAL A 184 3.94 -46.25 39.10
N ILE A 185 3.15 -45.98 40.14
CA ILE A 185 2.72 -47.01 41.12
C ILE A 185 1.28 -46.69 41.55
N PRO A 186 0.41 -47.70 41.66
CA PRO A 186 -1.00 -47.60 41.36
C PRO A 186 -1.90 -47.49 42.61
N ILE A 187 -3.12 -47.05 42.33
CA ILE A 187 -4.36 -47.44 43.00
C ILE A 187 -4.24 -48.88 43.53
N LEU A 188 -4.26 -49.07 44.84
CA LEU A 188 -4.80 -50.24 45.56
C LEU A 188 -4.62 -50.05 47.08
N LEU A 189 -5.67 -50.38 47.85
CA LEU A 189 -5.83 -50.35 49.33
C LEU A 189 -6.20 -48.94 49.85
N ARG A 190 -7.37 -48.70 50.44
CA ARG A 190 -7.97 -49.46 51.54
C ARG A 190 -9.45 -49.08 51.74
N ARG A 191 -10.29 -50.11 51.73
CA ARG A 191 -11.68 -50.12 52.22
C ARG A 191 -11.76 -49.77 53.71
N ARG A 192 -12.86 -49.11 54.08
CA ARG A 192 -13.63 -49.19 55.33
C ARG A 192 -12.92 -48.86 56.65
N LYS A 193 -13.34 -47.74 57.26
CA LYS A 193 -14.25 -47.77 58.40
C LYS A 193 -15.15 -46.55 58.37
#